data_AF-A0A9R1LJS5-F1
#
_entry.id   AF-A0A9R1LJS5-F1
#
_cell.length_a   1.000
_cell.length_b   1.000
_cell.length_c   1.000
_cell.angle_alpha   90.00
_cell.angle_beta   90.00
_cell.angle_gamma   90.00
#
_symmetry.space_group_name_H-M   'P 1'
#
loop_
_entity.id
_entity.type
_entity.pdbx_description
1 polymer ?
#
loop_
_entity_poly.entity_id
_entity_poly.type
_entity_poly.pdbx_seq_one_letter_code
_entity_poly.pdbx_strand_id
1 'polypeptide(L)'
;RRTEYFLRDQIPMGVALAGYVAVAAVSVGVVPKIFPQLKWYYILAVYGMAPVLAFCNAYGMGLTDWSLATTYGKLGIFVFGAWAGASHGGVIAGLAACGVMMTIVATAADLMQDFKTGYLTLASPRSMFISQVIGTAMGCVIGPCVFWLFYRAFDNVGLSGSDYPAPYAVVYRNMAIFGVQGFSSLPKHCLTLCCVVFAAAVVINLARDLAPEKVSRFIPVPMAMAIPFYLGSYFAIDMCVGSAILFVWEKVDKAGADMFARSVASGLICGEGIWSMPQSVLALAKVQPPICMKFLSRSTNARVDA
;
A
#
# COMPACT_ATOMS: atom_id res chain seq x y z
N ARG A 1 -23.04 -18.71 14.06
CA ARG A 1 -23.59 -18.66 12.69
C ARG A 1 -22.59 -18.12 11.65
N ARG A 2 -22.19 -16.84 11.64
CA ARG A 2 -21.21 -16.30 10.63
C ARG A 2 -19.89 -17.08 10.59
N THR A 3 -19.29 -17.34 11.75
CA THR A 3 -18.04 -18.12 11.89
C THR A 3 -18.15 -19.54 11.37
N GLU A 4 -19.28 -20.19 11.59
CA GLU A 4 -19.53 -21.57 11.17
C GLU A 4 -19.60 -21.69 9.64
N TYR A 5 -20.30 -20.76 8.98
CA TYR A 5 -20.34 -20.69 7.51
C TYR A 5 -18.95 -20.41 6.93
N PHE A 6 -18.23 -19.44 7.50
CA PHE A 6 -16.89 -19.07 7.03
C PHE A 6 -15.89 -20.23 7.15
N LEU A 7 -15.88 -20.94 8.29
CA LEU A 7 -14.97 -22.06 8.52
C LEU A 7 -15.33 -23.30 7.70
N ARG A 8 -16.61 -23.50 7.39
CA ARG A 8 -17.04 -24.64 6.55
C ARG A 8 -16.48 -24.57 5.13
N ASP A 9 -16.44 -23.37 4.56
CA ASP A 9 -15.96 -23.13 3.20
C ASP A 9 -14.51 -22.64 3.16
N GLN A 10 -13.74 -22.82 4.23
CA GLN A 10 -12.33 -22.43 4.24
C GLN A 10 -11.51 -23.22 3.20
N ILE A 11 -10.44 -22.59 2.74
CA ILE A 11 -9.47 -23.22 1.83
C ILE A 11 -8.57 -24.11 2.67
N PRO A 12 -8.41 -25.40 2.32
CA PRO A 12 -7.52 -26.29 3.05
C PRO A 12 -6.08 -25.75 3.04
N MET A 13 -5.44 -25.71 4.21
CA MET A 13 -4.09 -25.17 4.35
C MET A 13 -3.07 -25.87 3.44
N GLY A 14 -3.21 -27.18 3.23
CA GLY A 14 -2.37 -27.94 2.31
C GLY A 14 -2.44 -27.44 0.86
N VAL A 15 -3.63 -27.04 0.39
CA VAL A 15 -3.81 -26.48 -0.97
C VAL A 15 -3.15 -25.10 -1.06
N ALA A 16 -3.31 -24.26 -0.03
CA ALA A 16 -2.68 -22.95 0.03
C ALA A 16 -1.15 -23.05 0.06
N LEU A 17 -0.59 -23.94 0.88
CA LEU A 17 0.85 -24.17 0.98
C LEU A 17 1.42 -24.74 -0.33
N ALA A 18 0.77 -25.75 -0.91
CA ALA A 18 1.19 -26.32 -2.19
C ALA A 18 1.15 -25.27 -3.31
N GLY A 19 0.08 -24.47 -3.38
CA GLY A 19 -0.04 -23.37 -4.33
C GLY A 19 1.05 -22.31 -4.15
N TYR A 20 1.35 -21.95 -2.90
CA TYR A 20 2.42 -21.00 -2.58
C TYR A 20 3.79 -21.50 -3.05
N VAL A 21 4.13 -22.75 -2.71
CA VAL A 21 5.40 -23.38 -3.12
C VAL A 21 5.51 -23.50 -4.64
N ALA A 22 4.42 -23.89 -5.32
CA ALA A 22 4.39 -24.00 -6.77
C ALA A 22 4.63 -22.63 -7.45
N VAL A 23 3.92 -21.58 -7.01
CA VAL A 23 4.09 -20.22 -7.56
C VAL A 23 5.48 -19.67 -7.22
N ALA A 24 6.00 -19.93 -6.02
CA ALA A 24 7.35 -19.55 -5.65
C ALA A 24 8.39 -20.22 -6.56
N ALA A 25 8.26 -21.52 -6.85
CA ALA A 25 9.16 -22.23 -7.75
C ALA A 25 9.14 -21.65 -9.18
N VAL A 26 7.95 -21.33 -9.70
CA VAL A 26 7.82 -20.67 -11.01
C VAL A 26 8.49 -19.29 -10.99
N SER A 27 8.25 -18.49 -9.95
CA SER A 27 8.84 -17.17 -9.80
C SER A 27 10.38 -17.21 -9.74
N VAL A 28 10.94 -18.15 -8.97
CA VAL A 28 12.39 -18.39 -8.87
C VAL A 28 13.01 -18.75 -10.23
N GLY A 29 12.28 -19.47 -11.10
CA GLY A 29 12.76 -19.85 -12.44
C GLY A 29 12.57 -18.78 -13.52
N VAL A 30 11.51 -17.96 -13.43
CA VAL A 30 11.12 -17.00 -14.48
C VAL A 30 11.67 -15.61 -14.23
N VAL A 31 11.57 -15.08 -13.00
CA VAL A 31 11.95 -13.70 -12.69
C VAL A 31 13.42 -13.39 -12.99
N PRO A 32 14.41 -14.27 -12.74
CA PRO A 32 15.80 -14.01 -13.12
C PRO A 32 16.03 -13.92 -14.62
N LYS A 33 15.13 -14.47 -15.45
CA LYS A 33 15.21 -14.34 -16.91
C LYS A 33 14.74 -12.97 -17.39
N ILE A 34 13.83 -12.34 -16.64
CA ILE A 34 13.33 -10.99 -16.92
C ILE A 34 14.30 -9.95 -16.36
N PHE A 35 14.77 -10.16 -15.12
CA PHE A 35 15.70 -9.28 -14.41
C PHE A 35 16.96 -10.06 -14.02
N PRO A 36 17.99 -10.12 -14.89
CA PRO A 36 19.21 -10.91 -14.65
C PRO A 36 19.96 -10.54 -13.36
N GLN A 37 19.81 -9.30 -12.89
CA GLN A 37 20.41 -8.80 -11.65
C GLN A 37 19.76 -9.42 -10.41
N LEU A 38 18.50 -9.86 -10.50
CA LEU A 38 17.77 -10.52 -9.43
C LEU A 38 17.92 -12.05 -9.56
N LYS A 39 19.03 -12.57 -9.06
CA LYS A 39 19.32 -14.00 -9.01
C LYS A 39 18.30 -14.80 -8.19
N TRP A 40 18.19 -16.10 -8.50
CA TRP A 40 17.23 -17.05 -7.93
C TRP A 40 17.18 -17.05 -6.39
N TYR A 41 18.34 -16.91 -5.72
CA TYR A 41 18.43 -16.95 -4.26
C TYR A 41 17.84 -15.70 -3.59
N TYR A 42 17.85 -14.54 -4.25
CA TYR A 42 17.17 -13.35 -3.74
C TYR A 42 15.65 -13.55 -3.74
N ILE A 43 15.12 -14.15 -4.80
CA ILE A 43 13.69 -14.44 -4.91
C ILE A 43 13.29 -15.45 -3.84
N LEU A 44 14.07 -16.53 -3.66
CA LEU A 44 13.83 -17.49 -2.59
C LEU A 44 13.78 -16.80 -1.21
N ALA A 45 14.70 -15.88 -0.93
CA ALA A 45 14.69 -15.10 0.30
C ALA A 45 13.48 -14.16 0.41
N VAL A 46 13.04 -13.52 -0.69
CA VAL A 46 11.79 -12.74 -0.73
C VAL A 46 10.60 -13.62 -0.34
N TYR A 47 10.43 -14.80 -0.96
CA TYR A 47 9.35 -15.73 -0.62
C TYR A 47 9.50 -16.31 0.81
N GLY A 48 10.71 -16.41 1.35
CA GLY A 48 10.88 -16.79 2.76
C GLY A 48 10.37 -15.74 3.74
N MET A 49 10.66 -14.45 3.47
CA MET A 49 10.29 -13.35 4.38
C MET A 49 8.89 -12.80 4.15
N ALA A 50 8.37 -12.87 2.91
CA ALA A 50 7.12 -12.25 2.51
C ALA A 50 5.91 -12.70 3.34
N PRO A 51 5.73 -13.97 3.74
CA PRO A 51 4.59 -14.38 4.56
C PRO A 51 4.52 -13.68 5.92
N VAL A 52 5.68 -13.43 6.55
CA VAL A 52 5.75 -12.71 7.83
C VAL A 52 5.31 -11.26 7.65
N LEU A 53 5.82 -10.60 6.60
CA LEU A 53 5.46 -9.21 6.29
C LEU A 53 4.00 -9.09 5.82
N ALA A 54 3.51 -10.07 5.05
CA ALA A 54 2.14 -10.16 4.60
C ALA A 54 1.18 -10.32 5.79
N PHE A 55 1.53 -11.14 6.79
CA PHE A 55 0.76 -11.26 8.03
C PHE A 55 0.70 -9.92 8.78
N CYS A 56 1.84 -9.26 8.99
CA CYS A 56 1.89 -7.95 9.65
C CYS A 56 1.06 -6.90 8.91
N ASN A 57 1.14 -6.87 7.57
CA ASN A 57 0.38 -5.94 6.75
C ASN A 57 -1.12 -6.25 6.74
N ALA A 58 -1.52 -7.52 6.61
CA ALA A 58 -2.92 -7.92 6.65
C ALA A 58 -3.53 -7.66 8.04
N TYR A 59 -2.79 -7.89 9.12
CA TYR A 59 -3.23 -7.53 10.46
C TYR A 59 -3.41 -6.01 10.60
N GLY A 60 -2.43 -5.23 10.13
CA GLY A 60 -2.51 -3.78 10.13
C GLY A 60 -3.69 -3.25 9.34
N MET A 61 -3.87 -3.74 8.12
CA MET A 61 -5.02 -3.42 7.29
C MET A 61 -6.33 -3.86 7.95
N GLY A 62 -6.36 -4.98 8.67
CA GLY A 62 -7.54 -5.41 9.41
C GLY A 62 -7.97 -4.40 10.48
N LEU A 63 -7.00 -3.76 11.15
CA LEU A 63 -7.21 -2.77 12.20
C LEU A 63 -7.47 -1.35 11.68
N THR A 64 -6.73 -0.92 10.66
CA THR A 64 -6.75 0.47 10.18
C THR A 64 -7.45 0.65 8.84
N ASP A 65 -7.91 -0.44 8.23
CA ASP A 65 -8.47 -0.49 6.87
C ASP A 65 -7.49 0.03 5.79
N TRP A 66 -6.19 -0.10 6.05
CA TRP A 66 -5.14 0.47 5.21
C TRP A 66 -3.96 -0.48 4.99
N SER A 67 -3.55 -0.66 3.73
CA SER A 67 -2.39 -1.47 3.35
C SER A 67 -1.11 -0.64 3.26
N LEU A 68 -0.07 -1.08 3.95
CA LEU A 68 1.28 -0.50 3.92
C LEU A 68 2.21 -1.28 2.96
N ALA A 69 1.67 -1.99 1.97
CA ALA A 69 2.44 -2.83 1.06
C ALA A 69 3.60 -2.09 0.37
N THR A 70 3.40 -0.82 0.01
CA THR A 70 4.46 0.03 -0.57
C THR A 70 5.65 0.22 0.38
N THR A 71 5.40 0.33 1.69
CA THR A 71 6.43 0.48 2.72
C THR A 71 7.21 -0.81 2.88
N TYR A 72 6.53 -1.96 2.94
CA TYR A 72 7.19 -3.26 2.98
C TYR A 72 8.00 -3.55 1.70
N GLY A 73 7.49 -3.13 0.53
CA GLY A 73 8.24 -3.17 -0.73
C GLY A 73 9.54 -2.36 -0.65
N LYS A 74 9.47 -1.13 -0.13
CA LYS A 74 10.67 -0.27 0.07
C LYS A 74 11.69 -0.88 1.00
N LEU A 75 11.28 -1.61 2.05
CA LEU A 75 12.23 -2.39 2.87
C LEU A 75 12.96 -3.43 2.02
N GLY A 76 12.26 -4.08 1.09
CA GLY A 76 12.86 -4.97 0.09
C GLY A 76 13.94 -4.26 -0.74
N ILE A 77 13.71 -3.01 -1.16
CA ILE A 77 14.72 -2.21 -1.86
C ILE A 77 16.01 -2.07 -1.04
N PHE A 78 15.90 -1.71 0.24
CA PHE A 78 17.07 -1.52 1.10
C PHE A 78 17.81 -2.84 1.35
N VAL A 79 17.09 -3.91 1.66
CA VAL A 79 17.70 -5.21 1.97
C VAL A 79 18.36 -5.83 0.73
N PHE A 80 17.61 -5.97 -0.36
CA PHE A 80 18.10 -6.66 -1.56
C PHE A 80 18.98 -5.78 -2.43
N GLY A 81 18.74 -4.47 -2.44
CA GLY A 81 19.62 -3.51 -3.11
C GLY A 81 20.99 -3.43 -2.46
N ALA A 82 21.05 -3.35 -1.12
CA ALA A 82 22.32 -3.39 -0.38
C ALA A 82 23.04 -4.72 -0.59
N TRP A 83 22.32 -5.84 -0.51
CA TRP A 83 22.91 -7.17 -0.66
C TRP A 83 23.48 -7.42 -2.07
N ALA A 84 22.79 -6.98 -3.12
CA ALA A 84 23.30 -7.08 -4.47
C ALA A 84 24.49 -6.14 -4.74
N GLY A 85 24.52 -4.98 -4.08
CA GLY A 85 25.59 -4.00 -4.19
C GLY A 85 25.63 -3.26 -5.53
N ALA A 86 26.41 -2.18 -5.58
CA ALA A 86 26.43 -1.27 -6.74
C ALA A 86 27.01 -1.94 -7.99
N SER A 87 28.04 -2.76 -7.82
CA SER A 87 28.78 -3.42 -8.90
C SER A 87 27.98 -4.50 -9.63
N HIS A 88 26.91 -5.04 -9.03
CA HIS A 88 26.09 -6.10 -9.63
C HIS A 88 24.68 -5.62 -10.00
N GLY A 89 24.48 -4.31 -10.17
CA GLY A 89 23.18 -3.76 -10.57
C GLY A 89 22.15 -3.81 -9.45
N GLY A 90 22.56 -3.60 -8.20
CA GLY A 90 21.68 -3.67 -7.02
C GLY A 90 20.49 -2.72 -7.05
N VAL A 91 20.54 -1.63 -7.83
CA VAL A 91 19.38 -0.75 -8.04
C VAL A 91 18.24 -1.52 -8.72
N ILE A 92 18.54 -2.25 -9.80
CA ILE A 92 17.55 -3.04 -10.54
C ILE A 92 17.09 -4.23 -9.70
N ALA A 93 18.02 -4.93 -9.06
CA ALA A 93 17.69 -6.07 -8.19
C ALA A 93 16.79 -5.65 -7.02
N GLY A 94 17.08 -4.53 -6.36
CA GLY A 94 16.28 -4.00 -5.26
C GLY A 94 14.88 -3.56 -5.70
N LEU A 95 14.75 -2.90 -6.85
CA LEU A 95 13.45 -2.51 -7.42
C LEU A 95 12.61 -3.73 -7.84
N ALA A 96 13.22 -4.73 -8.47
CA ALA A 96 12.53 -5.95 -8.86
C ALA A 96 12.09 -6.76 -7.62
N ALA A 97 12.96 -6.90 -6.62
CA ALA A 97 12.63 -7.56 -5.35
C ALA A 97 11.50 -6.82 -4.59
N CYS A 98 11.53 -5.48 -4.62
CA CYS A 98 10.46 -4.64 -4.09
C CYS A 98 9.13 -4.93 -4.77
N GLY A 99 9.10 -5.04 -6.10
CA GLY A 99 7.88 -5.37 -6.84
C GLY A 99 7.29 -6.70 -6.38
N VAL A 100 8.12 -7.76 -6.33
CA VAL A 100 7.69 -9.10 -5.87
C VAL A 100 7.16 -9.05 -4.43
N MET A 101 7.90 -8.42 -3.52
CA MET A 101 7.51 -8.28 -2.12
C MET A 101 6.19 -7.51 -1.97
N MET A 102 6.09 -6.37 -2.65
CA MET A 102 4.91 -5.51 -2.60
C MET A 102 3.67 -6.24 -3.10
N THR A 103 3.76 -7.00 -4.21
CA THR A 103 2.62 -7.76 -4.73
C THR A 103 2.15 -8.81 -3.73
N ILE A 104 3.06 -9.60 -3.14
CA ILE A 104 2.69 -10.62 -2.15
C ILE A 104 1.99 -9.99 -0.94
N VAL A 105 2.58 -8.91 -0.41
CA VAL A 105 2.10 -8.23 0.79
C VAL A 105 0.78 -7.48 0.53
N ALA A 106 0.60 -6.90 -0.65
CA ALA A 106 -0.64 -6.25 -1.07
C ALA A 106 -1.76 -7.27 -1.24
N THR A 107 -1.55 -8.32 -2.03
CA THR A 107 -2.57 -9.34 -2.32
C THR A 107 -3.06 -10.05 -1.05
N ALA A 108 -2.17 -10.29 -0.08
CA ALA A 108 -2.56 -10.86 1.21
C ALA A 108 -3.47 -9.92 2.03
N ALA A 109 -3.22 -8.62 1.96
CA ALA A 109 -3.99 -7.62 2.67
C ALA A 109 -5.37 -7.42 2.00
N ASP A 110 -5.41 -7.33 0.67
CA ASP A 110 -6.64 -7.24 -0.11
C ASP A 110 -7.51 -8.48 0.09
N LEU A 111 -6.92 -9.69 0.06
CA LEU A 111 -7.66 -10.93 0.31
C LEU A 111 -8.23 -10.99 1.74
N MET A 112 -7.53 -10.41 2.73
CA MET A 112 -8.05 -10.31 4.09
C MET A 112 -9.28 -9.39 4.13
N GLN A 113 -9.28 -8.26 3.41
CA GLN A 113 -10.45 -7.39 3.30
C GLN A 113 -11.62 -8.07 2.56
N ASP A 114 -11.33 -8.81 1.49
CA ASP A 114 -12.33 -9.60 0.77
C ASP A 114 -12.96 -10.61 1.73
N PHE A 115 -12.16 -11.41 2.45
CA PHE A 115 -12.66 -12.36 3.43
C PHE A 115 -13.44 -11.71 4.57
N LYS A 116 -13.04 -10.53 5.05
CA LYS A 116 -13.80 -9.75 6.03
C LYS A 116 -15.16 -9.35 5.47
N THR A 117 -15.20 -8.90 4.22
CA THR A 117 -16.45 -8.55 3.53
C THR A 117 -17.33 -9.79 3.36
N GLY A 118 -16.77 -10.92 2.92
CA GLY A 118 -17.48 -12.18 2.77
C GLY A 118 -18.03 -12.71 4.09
N TYR A 119 -17.27 -12.59 5.17
CA TYR A 119 -17.71 -12.92 6.52
C TYR A 119 -18.91 -12.08 6.97
N LEU A 120 -18.93 -10.79 6.62
CA LEU A 120 -20.03 -9.88 6.96
C LEU A 120 -21.28 -10.12 6.10
N THR A 121 -21.10 -10.44 4.82
CA THR A 121 -22.18 -10.68 3.84
C THR A 121 -22.64 -12.13 3.75
N LEU A 122 -22.02 -13.04 4.50
CA LEU A 122 -22.23 -14.50 4.42
C LEU A 122 -21.89 -15.09 3.03
N ALA A 123 -21.03 -14.43 2.27
CA ALA A 123 -20.51 -14.97 1.02
C ALA A 123 -19.44 -16.06 1.28
N SER A 124 -19.30 -17.00 0.35
CA SER A 124 -18.35 -18.11 0.50
C SER A 124 -16.90 -17.64 0.28
N PRO A 125 -15.97 -17.94 1.21
CA PRO A 125 -14.54 -17.59 1.06
C PRO A 125 -13.90 -18.19 -0.19
N ARG A 126 -14.30 -19.41 -0.58
CA ARG A 126 -13.84 -20.06 -1.82
C ARG A 126 -14.18 -19.26 -3.06
N SER A 127 -15.41 -18.76 -3.17
CA SER A 127 -15.79 -17.96 -4.34
C SER A 127 -15.02 -16.64 -4.39
N MET A 128 -14.77 -16.00 -3.23
CA MET A 128 -13.95 -14.79 -3.19
C MET A 128 -12.52 -15.03 -3.64
N PHE A 129 -11.89 -16.12 -3.17
CA PHE A 129 -10.55 -16.50 -3.60
C PHE A 129 -10.50 -16.80 -5.11
N ILE A 130 -11.45 -17.57 -5.64
CA ILE A 130 -11.52 -17.87 -7.08
C ILE A 130 -11.70 -16.58 -7.90
N SER A 131 -12.57 -15.68 -7.46
CA SER A 131 -12.75 -14.37 -8.10
C SER A 131 -11.47 -13.55 -8.10
N GLN A 132 -10.70 -13.54 -7.01
CA GLN A 132 -9.41 -12.85 -6.94
C GLN A 132 -8.38 -13.49 -7.89
N VAL A 133 -8.34 -14.82 -8.00
CA VAL A 133 -7.47 -15.53 -8.95
C VAL A 133 -7.82 -15.15 -10.40
N ILE A 134 -9.11 -15.14 -10.75
CA ILE A 134 -9.58 -14.75 -12.08
C ILE A 134 -9.22 -13.28 -12.37
N GLY A 135 -9.52 -12.38 -11.42
CA GLY A 135 -9.20 -10.95 -11.55
C GLY A 135 -7.70 -10.70 -11.71
N THR A 136 -6.87 -11.43 -10.96
CA THR A 136 -5.40 -11.37 -11.08
C THR A 136 -4.93 -11.85 -12.44
N ALA A 137 -5.46 -12.98 -12.93
CA ALA A 137 -5.13 -13.50 -14.26
C ALA A 137 -5.51 -12.52 -15.38
N MET A 138 -6.69 -11.89 -15.28
CA MET A 138 -7.09 -10.82 -16.20
C MET A 138 -6.16 -9.61 -16.09
N GLY A 139 -5.80 -9.20 -14.88
CA GLY A 139 -4.88 -8.08 -14.62
C GLY A 139 -3.48 -8.30 -15.22
N CYS A 140 -2.97 -9.54 -15.21
CA CYS A 140 -1.69 -9.89 -15.83
C CYS A 140 -1.68 -9.68 -17.35
N VAL A 141 -2.84 -9.64 -18.02
CA VAL A 141 -2.96 -9.39 -19.45
C VAL A 141 -3.34 -7.92 -19.71
N ILE A 142 -4.42 -7.45 -19.09
CA ILE A 142 -4.98 -6.12 -19.33
C ILE A 142 -4.01 -5.02 -18.89
N GLY A 143 -3.37 -5.17 -17.72
CA GLY A 143 -2.45 -4.17 -17.18
C GLY A 143 -1.29 -3.84 -18.13
N PRO A 144 -0.49 -4.85 -18.54
CA PRO A 144 0.56 -4.64 -19.53
C PRO A 144 0.05 -4.11 -20.87
N CYS A 145 -1.08 -4.61 -21.38
CA CYS A 145 -1.65 -4.13 -22.65
C CYS A 145 -2.00 -2.63 -22.60
N VAL A 146 -2.66 -2.19 -21.53
CA VAL A 146 -3.00 -0.77 -21.33
C VAL A 146 -1.73 0.06 -21.16
N PHE A 147 -0.79 -0.38 -20.31
CA PHE A 147 0.48 0.30 -20.15
C PHE A 147 1.21 0.49 -21.49
N TRP A 148 1.22 -0.55 -22.33
CA TRP A 148 1.92 -0.50 -23.61
C TRP A 148 1.21 0.36 -24.65
N LEU A 149 -0.12 0.46 -24.59
CA LEU A 149 -0.90 1.41 -25.36
C LEU A 149 -0.50 2.85 -25.00
N PHE A 150 -0.47 3.19 -23.71
CA PHE A 150 -0.03 4.51 -23.25
C PHE A 150 1.43 4.79 -23.63
N TYR A 151 2.32 3.82 -23.42
CA TYR A 151 3.75 3.96 -23.72
C TYR A 151 4.03 4.17 -25.21
N ARG A 152 3.19 3.63 -26.11
CA ARG A 152 3.30 3.86 -27.56
C ARG A 152 2.57 5.10 -28.05
N ALA A 153 1.49 5.50 -27.37
CA ALA A 153 0.69 6.66 -27.77
C ALA A 153 1.35 7.99 -27.36
N PHE A 154 2.16 7.99 -26.31
CA PHE A 154 2.82 9.18 -25.78
C PHE A 154 4.33 8.96 -25.70
N ASP A 155 5.10 9.74 -26.47
CA ASP A 155 6.56 9.59 -26.54
C ASP A 155 7.32 10.07 -25.29
N ASN A 156 6.63 10.73 -24.36
CA ASN A 156 7.21 11.40 -23.20
C ASN A 156 6.73 10.85 -21.84
N VAL A 157 6.16 9.65 -21.80
CA VAL A 157 5.72 9.00 -20.55
C VAL A 157 6.91 8.83 -19.60
N GLY A 158 6.75 9.34 -18.37
CA GLY A 158 7.75 9.23 -17.32
C GLY A 158 8.80 10.35 -17.28
N LEU A 159 8.84 11.23 -18.28
CA LEU A 159 9.74 12.39 -18.28
C LEU A 159 9.21 13.50 -17.36
N SER A 160 10.10 14.21 -16.68
CA SER A 160 9.72 15.36 -15.87
C SER A 160 9.25 16.51 -16.77
N GLY A 161 8.05 17.04 -16.52
CA GLY A 161 7.46 18.11 -17.31
C GLY A 161 6.68 17.64 -18.56
N SER A 162 6.50 16.34 -18.74
CA SER A 162 5.54 15.81 -19.73
C SER A 162 4.11 15.81 -19.20
N ASP A 163 3.15 15.48 -20.07
CA ASP A 163 1.74 15.30 -19.69
C ASP A 163 1.54 14.12 -18.73
N TYR A 164 2.45 13.15 -18.75
CA TYR A 164 2.42 11.95 -17.91
C TYR A 164 3.75 11.73 -17.16
N PRO A 165 4.08 12.59 -16.18
CA PRO A 165 5.28 12.42 -15.40
C PRO A 165 5.15 11.19 -14.47
N ALA A 166 6.26 10.50 -14.21
CA ALA A 166 6.30 9.37 -13.27
C ALA A 166 7.04 9.75 -11.97
N PRO A 167 6.48 10.63 -11.12
CA PRO A 167 7.16 11.14 -9.94
C PRO A 167 7.54 10.01 -8.97
N TYR A 168 6.67 9.01 -8.81
CA TYR A 168 6.96 7.84 -7.98
C TYR A 168 8.11 7.00 -8.50
N ALA A 169 8.28 6.85 -9.82
CA ALA A 169 9.41 6.12 -10.38
C ALA A 169 10.75 6.75 -9.97
N VAL A 170 10.82 8.09 -9.95
CA VAL A 170 12.00 8.84 -9.48
C VAL A 170 12.25 8.60 -8.00
N VAL A 171 11.20 8.62 -7.17
CA VAL A 171 11.31 8.36 -5.72
C VAL A 171 11.85 6.95 -5.47
N TYR A 172 11.27 5.93 -6.10
CA TYR A 172 11.70 4.53 -5.92
C TYR A 172 13.13 4.31 -6.44
N ARG A 173 13.50 4.91 -7.57
CA ARG A 173 14.88 4.88 -8.08
C ARG A 173 15.87 5.47 -7.07
N ASN A 174 15.56 6.63 -6.49
CA ASN A 174 16.43 7.25 -5.50
C ASN A 174 16.54 6.42 -4.22
N MET A 175 15.44 5.80 -3.76
CA MET A 175 15.47 4.83 -2.65
C MET A 175 16.36 3.63 -2.95
N ALA A 176 16.33 3.12 -4.19
CA ALA A 176 17.20 2.03 -4.61
C ALA A 176 18.68 2.42 -4.67
N ILE A 177 18.98 3.65 -5.09
CA ILE A 177 20.34 4.18 -5.03
C ILE A 177 20.81 4.28 -3.57
N PHE A 178 19.97 4.78 -2.65
CA PHE A 178 20.32 4.81 -1.22
C PHE A 178 20.49 3.41 -0.64
N GLY A 179 19.64 2.45 -1.00
CA GLY A 179 19.78 1.06 -0.58
C GLY A 179 21.12 0.45 -0.98
N VAL A 180 21.56 0.73 -2.20
CA VAL A 180 22.86 0.24 -2.72
C VAL A 180 24.05 0.94 -2.08
N GLN A 181 23.97 2.24 -1.82
CA GLN A 181 25.06 3.00 -1.19
C GLN A 181 25.17 2.77 0.32
N GLY A 182 24.13 2.18 0.93
CA GLY A 182 24.10 1.80 2.33
C GLY A 182 23.82 2.97 3.28
N PHE A 183 23.88 2.67 4.58
CA PHE A 183 23.47 3.60 5.65
C PHE A 183 24.34 4.86 5.75
N SER A 184 25.54 4.87 5.17
CA SER A 184 26.42 6.05 5.13
C SER A 184 25.89 7.19 4.26
N SER A 185 24.99 6.89 3.31
CA SER A 185 24.37 7.91 2.45
C SER A 185 23.08 8.49 3.05
N LEU A 186 22.60 7.97 4.19
CA LEU A 186 21.42 8.52 4.86
C LEU A 186 21.77 9.83 5.59
N PRO A 187 20.80 10.76 5.72
CA PRO A 187 20.99 11.98 6.51
C PRO A 187 21.47 11.69 7.94
N LYS A 188 22.29 12.59 8.50
CA LYS A 188 22.77 12.48 9.88
C LYS A 188 21.58 12.29 10.84
N HIS A 189 21.72 11.34 11.77
CA HIS A 189 20.69 10.94 12.75
C HIS A 189 19.44 10.22 12.20
N CYS A 190 19.30 10.00 10.89
CA CYS A 190 18.14 9.31 10.32
C CYS A 190 17.95 7.91 10.93
N LEU A 191 19.01 7.09 10.96
CA LEU A 191 18.97 5.75 11.55
C LEU A 191 18.66 5.81 13.05
N THR A 192 19.24 6.76 13.78
CA THR A 192 18.98 6.96 15.21
C THR A 192 17.50 7.27 15.45
N LEU A 193 16.90 8.15 14.65
CA LEU A 193 15.47 8.46 14.74
C LEU A 193 14.61 7.23 14.42
N CYS A 194 14.95 6.47 13.37
CA CYS A 194 14.24 5.23 13.06
C CYS A 194 14.28 4.22 14.22
N CYS A 195 15.45 4.01 14.84
CA CYS A 195 15.59 3.12 15.99
C CYS A 195 14.83 3.63 17.22
N VAL A 196 14.89 4.93 17.52
CA VAL A 196 14.16 5.53 18.65
C VAL A 196 12.65 5.41 18.47
N VAL A 197 12.13 5.75 17.29
CA VAL A 197 10.70 5.65 16.99
C VAL A 197 10.24 4.19 16.97
N PHE A 198 11.06 3.28 16.44
CA PHE A 198 10.78 1.84 16.49
C PHE A 198 10.69 1.32 17.93
N ALA A 199 11.67 1.65 18.78
CA ALA A 199 11.66 1.27 20.19
C ALA A 199 10.45 1.88 20.93
N ALA A 200 10.14 3.15 20.67
CA ALA A 200 8.97 3.81 21.23
C ALA A 200 7.66 3.11 20.79
N ALA A 201 7.54 2.74 19.51
CA ALA A 201 6.38 2.01 19.00
C ALA A 201 6.23 0.63 19.65
N VAL A 202 7.32 -0.11 19.87
CA VAL A 202 7.29 -1.39 20.58
C VAL A 202 6.82 -1.19 22.02
N VAL A 203 7.37 -0.20 22.73
CA VAL A 203 6.99 0.12 24.12
C VAL A 203 5.52 0.52 24.21
N ILE A 204 5.03 1.36 23.29
CA ILE A 204 3.62 1.79 23.28
C ILE A 204 2.68 0.61 23.04
N ASN A 205 2.98 -0.28 22.08
CA ASN A 205 2.17 -1.46 21.84
C ASN A 205 2.19 -2.43 23.04
N LEU A 206 3.37 -2.66 23.64
CA LEU A 206 3.47 -3.52 24.83
C LEU A 206 2.70 -2.92 26.02
N ALA A 207 2.80 -1.61 26.22
CA ALA A 207 2.04 -0.91 27.26
C ALA A 207 0.53 -1.01 27.01
N ARG A 208 0.09 -0.95 25.73
CA ARG A 208 -1.30 -1.14 25.35
C ARG A 208 -1.81 -2.56 25.65
N ASP A 209 -1.01 -3.57 25.32
CA ASP A 209 -1.39 -4.99 25.47
C ASP A 209 -1.37 -5.45 26.93
N LEU A 210 -0.51 -4.86 27.77
CA LEU A 210 -0.43 -5.16 29.22
C LEU A 210 -1.41 -4.32 30.07
N ALA A 211 -1.91 -3.19 29.55
CA ALA A 211 -2.80 -2.31 30.29
C ALA A 211 -4.25 -2.87 30.34
N PRO A 212 -4.99 -2.60 31.44
CA PRO A 212 -6.42 -2.91 31.50
C PRO A 212 -7.20 -2.21 30.37
N GLU A 213 -8.29 -2.83 29.87
CA GLU A 213 -9.09 -2.30 28.74
C GLU A 213 -9.50 -0.84 28.89
N LYS A 214 -9.77 -0.39 30.12
CA LYS A 214 -10.15 1.01 30.41
C LYS A 214 -9.04 2.00 30.10
N VAL A 215 -7.77 1.59 30.23
CA VAL A 215 -6.58 2.41 29.97
C VAL A 215 -6.10 2.20 28.54
N SER A 216 -6.12 0.96 28.02
CA SER A 216 -5.64 0.64 26.67
C SER A 216 -6.40 1.38 25.56
N ARG A 217 -7.67 1.75 25.80
CA ARG A 217 -8.47 2.62 24.92
C ARG A 217 -7.82 4.00 24.67
N PHE A 218 -7.09 4.54 25.62
CA PHE A 218 -6.47 5.86 25.52
C PHE A 218 -5.04 5.81 24.98
N ILE A 219 -4.45 4.61 24.87
CA ILE A 219 -3.10 4.44 24.33
C ILE A 219 -3.19 4.44 22.80
N PRO A 220 -2.48 5.36 22.12
CA PRO A 220 -2.57 5.48 20.68
C PRO A 220 -1.98 4.24 20.00
N VAL A 221 -2.50 3.92 18.82
CA VAL A 221 -1.97 2.83 17.99
C VAL A 221 -0.86 3.40 17.10
N PRO A 222 0.42 3.04 17.30
CA PRO A 222 1.52 3.61 16.52
C PRO A 222 1.34 3.41 15.01
N MET A 223 0.73 2.30 14.59
CA MET A 223 0.43 2.05 13.18
C MET A 223 -0.55 3.07 12.60
N ALA A 224 -1.60 3.44 13.33
CA ALA A 224 -2.54 4.47 12.89
C ALA A 224 -1.88 5.85 12.84
N MET A 225 -1.01 6.14 13.83
CA MET A 225 -0.26 7.41 13.86
C MET A 225 0.70 7.55 12.68
N ALA A 226 1.30 6.45 12.20
CA ALA A 226 2.27 6.50 11.11
C ALA A 226 1.66 6.91 9.75
N ILE A 227 0.35 6.73 9.56
CA ILE A 227 -0.34 6.96 8.27
C ILE A 227 -0.25 8.45 7.85
N PRO A 228 -0.64 9.44 8.69
CA PRO A 228 -0.49 10.85 8.32
C PRO A 228 0.96 11.32 8.13
N PHE A 229 1.92 10.73 8.87
CA PHE A 229 3.34 11.05 8.65
C PHE A 229 3.83 10.58 7.27
N TYR A 230 3.21 9.54 6.71
CA TYR A 230 3.57 9.03 5.39
C TYR A 230 2.96 9.83 4.24
N LEU A 231 1.67 10.20 4.34
CA LEU A 231 0.94 10.80 3.23
C LEU A 231 0.85 12.33 3.32
N GLY A 232 0.89 12.89 4.52
CA GLY A 232 0.77 14.33 4.75
C GLY A 232 -0.32 14.67 5.77
N SER A 233 -0.31 15.94 6.20
CA SER A 233 -1.22 16.45 7.23
C SER A 233 -2.68 16.48 6.81
N TYR A 234 -2.99 16.56 5.52
CA TYR A 234 -4.37 16.59 5.03
C TYR A 234 -5.13 15.32 5.45
N PHE A 235 -4.49 14.15 5.39
CA PHE A 235 -5.10 12.90 5.84
C PHE A 235 -5.44 12.90 7.33
N ALA A 236 -4.60 13.49 8.18
CA ALA A 236 -4.93 13.62 9.61
C ALA A 236 -6.18 14.49 9.82
N ILE A 237 -6.31 15.56 9.04
CA ILE A 237 -7.48 16.46 9.10
C ILE A 237 -8.72 15.70 8.64
N ASP A 238 -8.67 15.01 7.51
CA ASP A 238 -9.81 14.27 6.95
C ASP A 238 -10.28 13.15 7.91
N MET A 239 -9.35 12.39 8.49
CA MET A 239 -9.67 11.37 9.49
C MET A 239 -10.29 11.97 10.75
N CYS A 240 -9.80 13.13 11.20
CA CYS A 240 -10.35 13.84 12.36
C CYS A 240 -11.79 14.30 12.09
N VAL A 241 -12.04 14.91 10.93
CA VAL A 241 -13.38 15.34 10.51
C VAL A 241 -14.32 14.16 10.39
N GLY A 242 -13.91 13.08 9.71
CA GLY A 242 -14.70 11.86 9.58
C GLY A 242 -15.03 11.22 10.94
N SER A 243 -14.07 11.18 11.85
CA SER A 243 -14.27 10.66 13.22
C SER A 243 -15.22 11.54 14.04
N ALA A 244 -15.15 12.87 13.88
CA ALA A 244 -16.07 13.79 14.55
C ALA A 244 -17.51 13.64 14.05
N ILE A 245 -17.70 13.47 12.73
CA ILE A 245 -19.02 13.20 12.14
C ILE A 245 -19.58 11.88 12.69
N LEU A 246 -18.78 10.81 12.71
CA LEU A 246 -19.20 9.52 13.26
C LEU A 246 -19.54 9.63 14.75
N PHE A 247 -18.72 10.33 15.53
CA PHE A 247 -18.97 10.52 16.96
C PHE A 247 -20.28 11.25 17.25
N VAL A 248 -20.58 12.31 16.49
CA VAL A 248 -21.86 13.03 16.61
C VAL A 248 -23.02 12.13 16.20
N TRP A 249 -22.87 11.35 15.12
CA TRP A 249 -23.91 10.42 14.68
C TRP A 249 -24.19 9.34 15.71
N GLU A 250 -23.15 8.72 16.30
CA GLU A 250 -23.30 7.73 17.38
C GLU A 250 -24.00 8.29 18.63
N LYS A 251 -23.87 9.60 18.88
CA LYS A 251 -24.54 10.29 20.00
C LYS A 251 -26.02 10.56 19.72
N VAL A 252 -26.38 10.80 18.47
CA VAL A 252 -27.76 11.10 18.05
C VAL A 252 -28.55 9.82 17.78
N ASP A 253 -27.98 8.90 17.00
CA ASP A 253 -28.59 7.64 16.62
C ASP A 253 -27.52 6.54 16.50
N LYS A 254 -27.34 5.82 17.60
CA LYS A 254 -26.38 4.72 17.68
C LYS A 254 -26.76 3.55 16.74
N ALA A 255 -28.05 3.24 16.63
CA ALA A 255 -28.51 2.11 15.82
C ALA A 255 -28.29 2.37 14.33
N GLY A 256 -28.59 3.60 13.88
CA GLY A 256 -28.31 4.03 12.51
C GLY A 256 -26.82 4.09 12.20
N ALA A 257 -26.00 4.62 13.12
CA ALA A 257 -24.55 4.68 12.95
C ALA A 257 -23.93 3.28 12.81
N ASP A 258 -24.25 2.34 13.71
CA ASP A 258 -23.70 0.97 13.67
C ASP A 258 -24.03 0.22 12.36
N MET A 259 -25.20 0.51 11.78
CA MET A 259 -25.69 -0.12 10.56
C MET A 259 -25.18 0.55 9.28
N PHE A 260 -25.16 1.89 9.23
CA PHE A 260 -24.96 2.65 7.99
C PHE A 260 -23.62 3.38 7.90
N ALA A 261 -22.90 3.62 9.00
CA ALA A 261 -21.67 4.42 8.97
C ALA A 261 -20.64 3.89 7.95
N ARG A 262 -20.44 2.56 7.93
CA ARG A 262 -19.55 1.91 6.97
C ARG A 262 -20.02 2.07 5.52
N SER A 263 -21.34 2.01 5.28
CA SER A 263 -21.92 2.19 3.95
C SER A 263 -21.77 3.63 3.46
N VAL A 264 -21.99 4.62 4.34
CA VAL A 264 -21.83 6.04 4.00
C VAL A 264 -20.37 6.37 3.75
N ALA A 265 -19.46 5.91 4.61
CA ALA A 265 -18.02 6.11 4.42
C ALA A 265 -17.55 5.50 3.08
N SER A 266 -17.95 4.26 2.78
CA SER A 266 -17.67 3.64 1.49
C SER A 266 -18.25 4.42 0.31
N GLY A 267 -19.45 4.99 0.45
CA GLY A 267 -20.08 5.83 -0.57
C GLY A 267 -19.32 7.12 -0.83
N LEU A 268 -18.80 7.78 0.21
CA LEU A 268 -17.97 9.00 0.08
C LEU A 268 -16.64 8.69 -0.62
N ILE A 269 -15.98 7.58 -0.27
CA ILE A 269 -14.74 7.12 -0.93
C ILE A 269 -15.01 6.78 -2.40
N CYS A 270 -16.08 6.02 -2.68
CA CYS A 270 -16.47 5.67 -4.04
C CYS A 270 -16.84 6.92 -4.86
N GLY A 271 -17.51 7.89 -4.25
CA GLY A 271 -17.89 9.16 -4.89
C GLY A 271 -16.68 9.96 -5.37
N GLU A 272 -15.60 10.00 -4.58
CA GLU A 272 -14.33 10.61 -5.00
C GLU A 272 -13.70 9.83 -6.17
N GLY A 273 -13.73 8.50 -6.12
CA GLY A 273 -13.30 7.65 -7.23
C GLY A 273 -14.10 7.88 -8.52
N ILE A 274 -15.42 8.06 -8.45
CA ILE A 274 -16.27 8.36 -9.61
C ILE A 274 -15.89 9.72 -10.21
N TRP A 275 -15.52 10.71 -9.39
CA TRP A 275 -15.09 12.03 -9.87
C TRP A 275 -13.80 12.00 -10.69
N SER A 276 -12.94 11.00 -10.47
CA SER A 276 -11.71 10.83 -11.24
C SER A 276 -11.95 10.63 -12.75
N MET A 277 -13.10 10.04 -13.13
CA MET A 277 -13.49 9.79 -14.51
C MET A 277 -13.80 11.09 -15.27
N PRO A 278 -14.77 11.93 -14.83
CA PRO A 278 -14.95 13.26 -15.38
C PRO A 278 -13.68 14.11 -15.35
N GLN A 279 -12.91 14.08 -14.26
CA GLN A 279 -11.65 14.82 -14.16
C GLN A 279 -10.66 14.40 -15.26
N SER A 280 -10.55 13.09 -15.54
CA SER A 280 -9.69 12.56 -16.60
C SER A 280 -10.18 13.00 -17.98
N VAL A 281 -11.49 13.01 -18.22
CA VAL A 281 -12.09 13.52 -19.49
C VAL A 281 -11.81 15.01 -19.67
N LEU A 282 -11.98 15.82 -18.61
CA LEU A 282 -11.68 17.25 -18.62
C LEU A 282 -10.18 17.50 -18.89
N ALA A 283 -9.29 16.70 -18.29
CA ALA A 283 -7.85 16.76 -18.53
C ALA A 283 -7.49 16.40 -19.98
N LEU A 284 -8.11 15.35 -20.54
CA LEU A 284 -7.94 14.97 -21.96
C LEU A 284 -8.45 16.06 -22.91
N ALA A 285 -9.56 16.71 -22.56
CA ALA A 285 -10.11 17.84 -23.30
C ALA A 285 -9.32 19.15 -23.08
N LYS A 286 -8.22 19.13 -22.31
CA LYS A 286 -7.39 20.28 -21.95
C LYS A 286 -8.18 21.46 -21.38
N VAL A 287 -9.28 21.18 -20.67
CA VAL A 287 -10.11 22.20 -20.05
C VAL A 287 -9.29 22.86 -18.95
N GLN A 288 -9.08 24.16 -19.06
CA GLN A 288 -8.38 24.91 -18.02
C GLN A 288 -9.29 25.08 -16.80
N PRO A 289 -8.80 24.78 -15.58
CA PRO A 289 -9.60 24.97 -14.38
C PRO A 289 -9.92 26.48 -14.22
N PRO A 290 -11.18 26.84 -13.94
CA PRO A 290 -11.59 28.24 -13.82
C PRO A 290 -10.92 28.96 -12.64
N ILE A 291 -10.40 28.21 -11.66
CA ILE A 291 -9.69 28.73 -10.50
C ILE A 291 -8.41 27.91 -10.32
N CYS A 292 -7.26 28.56 -10.44
CA CYS A 292 -5.95 27.96 -10.23
C CYS A 292 -5.38 28.51 -8.92
N MET A 293 -5.59 27.81 -7.80
CA MET A 293 -5.03 28.22 -6.51
C MET A 293 -3.55 27.86 -6.44
N LYS A 294 -2.69 28.88 -6.39
CA LYS A 294 -1.25 28.72 -6.16
C LYS A 294 -0.92 29.09 -4.73
N PHE A 295 -0.39 28.15 -3.96
CA PHE A 295 0.11 28.41 -2.61
C PHE A 295 1.57 28.86 -2.69
N LEU A 296 1.76 30.13 -3.01
CA LEU A 296 3.08 30.76 -3.10
C LEU A 296 3.46 31.42 -1.79
N SER A 297 4.76 31.45 -1.49
CA SER A 297 5.27 32.31 -0.42
C SER A 297 4.90 33.76 -0.72
N ARG A 298 4.69 34.58 0.31
CA ARG A 298 4.23 35.98 0.15
C ARG A 298 5.08 36.78 -0.85
N SER A 299 6.40 36.56 -0.85
CA SER A 299 7.35 37.22 -1.75
C SER A 299 7.26 36.72 -3.20
N THR A 300 6.91 35.45 -3.39
CA THR A 300 6.70 34.86 -4.72
C THR A 300 5.32 35.25 -5.29
N ASN A 301 4.30 35.34 -4.44
CA ASN A 301 2.96 35.76 -4.87
C ASN A 301 2.96 37.21 -5.37
N ALA A 302 3.65 38.10 -4.65
CA ALA A 302 3.83 39.50 -5.06
C ALA A 302 4.58 39.68 -6.40
N ARG A 303 5.35 38.68 -6.86
CA ARG A 303 6.02 38.68 -8.17
C ARG A 303 5.16 38.10 -9.30
N VAL A 304 4.11 37.34 -8.97
CA VAL A 304 3.19 36.75 -9.94
C VAL A 304 2.02 37.69 -10.22
N ASP A 305 1.68 38.56 -9.27
CA ASP A 305 0.65 39.60 -9.40
C ASP A 305 1.18 40.92 -10.01
N ALA A 306 2.50 41.04 -10.22
CA ALA A 306 3.16 42.20 -10.86
C ALA A 306 3.47 41.91 -12.33
#